data_AF-A0A8J2SCG7-F1
#
_entry.id   AF-A0A8J2SCG7-F1
#
_cell.length_a   1.000
_cell.length_b   1.000
_cell.length_c   1.000
_cell.angle_alpha   90.00
_cell.angle_beta   90.00
_cell.angle_gamma   90.00
#
_symmetry.space_group_name_H-M   'P 1'
#
loop_
_entity.id
_entity.type
_entity.pdbx_description
1 polymer ?
#
loop_
_entity_poly.entity_id
_entity_poly.type
_entity_poly.pdbx_seq_one_letter_code
_entity_poly.pdbx_strand_id
1 'polypeptide(L)'
;MQLIVQLGEQDLVVRTGPNATLGNLLDMVASRINTFDYILKSSRKMLGGPRRLNLEELLSDGSVLLLLPRMLGGALLGKSLKGRTPGLDLEEKFMRQREYDAQNQKYQVARNELNRRMEQERANAQINQLKIQNQWRKIMRLAKVESLRKGIEILSQNHERDVDRKDAIIQMLDRDLEEAEGQFHMSLRSHLQNVDHLIDLQDTRLLKSEQEFEHELCTLEVEFQAEKGAIVKQHVANERELHDVIAAIDREEQEHGADTKQEHDQLGEEIRNRNLEEINMLRIGLDSEIEDLEQHFETAHLNYLQTTDQRTHDFKYYTKKDQELSKEIEIKIRKIERLQANLHHWRTKLTQNTRESAQRNEVLLLEKNKVLYYFQQLKVRMNMFRRVQICRLAELTQDAHTCKQKISKRVVLAERIIVLAEMARRMETEQEKIVPFQNTIDPSNPTAAISSAKRATDTSGLLDHAYFESGGKAEVHHNALALQTSTWMHDGGPVPKWSHLDQFLQKYNKVLLDKLAIESERKGLEQENTELQAILKQYFDGVSVNDSVMQASNPLLIVNGKVKAPPQTTLMDRMEQSTVVDANHMVTTSRVGTSFF
;
A
#
# COMPACT_ATOMS: atom_id res chain seq x y z
N MET A 1 -6.83 37.65 -7.89
CA MET A 1 -8.24 37.44 -8.28
C MET A 1 -8.45 37.90 -9.71
N GLN A 2 -9.48 37.40 -10.38
CA GLN A 2 -9.85 37.83 -11.74
C GLN A 2 -11.21 38.51 -11.66
N LEU A 3 -11.26 39.81 -11.98
CA LEU A 3 -12.49 40.60 -12.01
C LEU A 3 -12.90 40.78 -13.46
N ILE A 4 -14.12 40.34 -13.77
CA ILE A 4 -14.75 40.51 -15.09
C ILE A 4 -15.77 41.63 -14.93
N VAL A 5 -15.56 42.74 -15.63
CA VAL A 5 -16.47 43.88 -15.63
C VAL A 5 -17.17 43.91 -16.99
N GLN A 6 -18.44 43.52 -17.00
CA GLN A 6 -19.24 43.48 -18.22
C GLN A 6 -19.71 44.89 -18.58
N LEU A 7 -19.32 45.37 -19.78
CA LEU A 7 -19.68 46.70 -20.29
C LEU A 7 -20.34 46.56 -21.66
N GLY A 8 -21.56 46.00 -21.67
CA GLY A 8 -22.28 45.72 -22.91
C GLY A 8 -21.66 44.56 -23.68
N GLU A 9 -21.46 44.71 -24.98
CA GLU A 9 -21.05 43.63 -25.89
C GLU A 9 -19.54 43.30 -25.87
N GLN A 10 -18.75 43.86 -24.93
CA GLN A 10 -17.36 43.44 -24.69
C GLN A 10 -17.07 43.32 -23.18
N ASP A 11 -16.54 42.17 -22.77
CA ASP A 11 -16.13 41.91 -21.38
C ASP A 11 -14.71 42.42 -21.12
N LEU A 12 -14.55 43.35 -20.18
CA LEU A 12 -13.24 43.83 -19.77
C LEU A 12 -12.69 42.96 -18.62
N VAL A 13 -11.71 42.12 -18.93
CA VAL A 13 -11.08 41.19 -17.98
C VAL A 13 -9.85 41.85 -17.33
N VAL A 14 -9.91 42.08 -16.02
CA VAL A 14 -8.84 42.70 -15.24
C VAL A 14 -8.29 41.69 -14.22
N ARG A 15 -6.96 41.53 -14.20
CA ARG A 15 -6.25 40.61 -13.28
C ARG A 15 -5.51 41.42 -12.21
N THR A 16 -5.75 41.12 -10.94
CA THR A 16 -5.08 41.77 -9.80
C THR A 16 -4.53 40.77 -8.78
N GLY A 17 -3.45 41.17 -8.12
CA GLY A 17 -2.85 40.44 -7.00
C GLY A 17 -3.69 40.49 -5.71
N PRO A 18 -3.39 39.64 -4.72
CA PRO A 18 -4.24 39.43 -3.54
C PRO A 18 -4.35 40.64 -2.59
N ASN A 19 -3.47 41.64 -2.69
CA ASN A 19 -3.44 42.81 -1.79
C ASN A 19 -4.00 44.10 -2.43
N ALA A 20 -4.79 44.00 -3.50
CA ALA A 20 -5.39 45.17 -4.16
C ALA A 20 -6.61 45.71 -3.36
N THR A 21 -6.60 47.00 -3.03
CA THR A 21 -7.73 47.69 -2.41
C THR A 21 -8.80 48.07 -3.45
N LEU A 22 -10.05 48.23 -3.02
CA LEU A 22 -11.18 48.57 -3.90
C LEU A 22 -10.96 49.89 -4.66
N GLY A 23 -10.29 50.88 -4.04
CA GLY A 23 -9.92 52.14 -4.68
C GLY A 23 -8.95 51.95 -5.85
N ASN A 24 -7.86 51.19 -5.65
CA ASN A 24 -6.87 50.93 -6.70
C ASN A 24 -7.46 50.16 -7.90
N LEU A 25 -8.45 49.31 -7.66
CA LEU A 25 -9.21 48.60 -8.70
C LEU A 25 -10.12 49.55 -9.50
N LEU A 26 -10.78 50.51 -8.83
CA LEU A 26 -11.63 51.50 -9.47
C LEU A 26 -10.82 52.52 -10.29
N ASP A 27 -9.69 53.01 -9.77
CA ASP A 27 -8.78 53.90 -10.52
C ASP A 27 -8.22 53.24 -11.78
N MET A 28 -7.89 51.95 -11.72
CA MET A 28 -7.35 51.23 -12.89
C MET A 28 -8.42 50.96 -13.97
N VAL A 29 -9.71 50.93 -13.60
CA VAL A 29 -10.84 50.89 -14.55
C VAL A 29 -11.15 52.29 -15.08
N ALA A 30 -11.17 53.32 -14.22
CA ALA A 30 -11.36 54.72 -14.61
C ALA A 30 -10.26 55.24 -15.56
N SER A 31 -9.00 54.82 -15.34
CA SER A 31 -7.86 55.11 -16.22
C SER A 31 -8.06 54.64 -17.67
N ARG A 32 -8.84 53.58 -17.91
CA ARG A 32 -9.18 53.10 -19.26
C ARG A 32 -10.50 53.63 -19.82
N ILE A 33 -11.38 54.18 -18.97
CA ILE A 33 -12.72 54.66 -19.34
C ILE A 33 -12.77 56.17 -19.07
N ASN A 34 -12.29 56.93 -20.04
CA ASN A 34 -11.98 58.35 -19.90
C ASN A 34 -13.23 59.25 -19.90
N THR A 35 -14.06 59.23 -18.84
CA THR A 35 -15.11 60.25 -18.56
C THR A 35 -15.68 60.23 -17.12
N PHE A 36 -15.47 61.33 -16.39
CA PHE A 36 -16.29 62.00 -15.34
C PHE A 36 -16.77 61.30 -14.04
N ASP A 37 -16.88 62.13 -12.98
CA ASP A 37 -17.11 61.79 -11.56
C ASP A 37 -18.38 60.99 -11.22
N TYR A 38 -18.27 60.16 -10.16
CA TYR A 38 -19.37 59.40 -9.55
C TYR A 38 -19.48 59.63 -8.03
N ILE A 39 -20.70 59.57 -7.48
CA ILE A 39 -20.96 59.53 -6.03
C ILE A 39 -21.66 58.22 -5.67
N LEU A 40 -21.09 57.47 -4.74
CA LEU A 40 -21.68 56.23 -4.19
C LEU A 40 -22.83 56.54 -3.21
N LYS A 41 -23.95 55.82 -3.36
CA LYS A 41 -24.96 55.67 -2.30
C LYS A 41 -25.33 54.20 -2.12
N SER A 42 -25.08 53.68 -0.91
CA SER A 42 -25.55 52.35 -0.49
C SER A 42 -26.99 52.43 0.03
N SER A 43 -27.81 51.43 -0.31
CA SER A 43 -29.19 51.33 0.17
C SER A 43 -29.28 50.45 1.42
N ARG A 44 -28.97 51.02 2.59
CA ARG A 44 -29.43 50.50 3.90
C ARG A 44 -29.64 51.63 4.90
N LYS A 45 -30.74 51.57 5.64
CA LYS A 45 -31.00 52.44 6.81
C LYS A 45 -30.11 52.02 7.98
N MET A 46 -29.49 53.02 8.60
CA MET A 46 -29.14 53.14 10.03
C MET A 46 -29.06 51.84 10.86
N LEU A 47 -27.84 51.42 11.17
CA LEU A 47 -27.42 50.78 12.43
C LEU A 47 -25.95 51.17 12.65
N GLY A 48 -25.58 51.54 13.89
CA GLY A 48 -24.38 52.34 14.15
C GLY A 48 -23.09 51.57 14.43
N GLY A 49 -21.96 52.31 14.42
CA GLY A 49 -20.65 51.87 14.88
C GLY A 49 -19.66 51.50 13.76
N PRO A 50 -18.39 51.93 13.82
CA PRO A 50 -17.39 51.60 12.81
C PRO A 50 -16.79 50.21 13.06
N ARG A 51 -17.03 49.26 12.16
CA ARG A 51 -16.19 48.07 11.99
C ARG A 51 -15.59 48.05 10.59
N ARG A 52 -14.30 47.71 10.49
CA ARG A 52 -13.65 47.44 9.20
C ARG A 52 -14.26 46.16 8.62
N LEU A 53 -14.88 46.26 7.45
CA LEU A 53 -15.41 45.11 6.71
C LEU A 53 -14.32 44.55 5.78
N ASN A 54 -14.11 43.24 5.83
CA ASN A 54 -13.21 42.54 4.90
C ASN A 54 -13.95 42.21 3.60
N LEU A 55 -13.19 42.11 2.49
CA LEU A 55 -13.77 42.06 1.14
C LEU A 55 -14.51 40.74 0.81
N GLU A 56 -14.34 39.68 1.60
CA GLU A 56 -14.99 38.39 1.39
C GLU A 56 -16.50 38.39 1.73
N GLU A 57 -16.93 39.11 2.77
CA GLU A 57 -18.37 39.14 3.14
C GLU A 57 -19.22 39.80 2.05
N LEU A 58 -18.67 40.80 1.34
CA LEU A 58 -19.39 41.56 0.31
C LEU A 58 -19.61 40.79 -1.01
N LEU A 59 -18.87 39.70 -1.23
CA LEU A 59 -18.92 38.91 -2.46
C LEU A 59 -19.69 37.59 -2.32
N SER A 60 -20.12 37.22 -1.10
CA SER A 60 -20.86 35.98 -0.86
C SER A 60 -22.32 36.00 -1.33
N ASP A 61 -22.91 37.20 -1.49
CA ASP A 61 -24.31 37.38 -1.88
C ASP A 61 -24.40 38.41 -3.02
N GLY A 62 -24.83 37.94 -4.21
CA GLY A 62 -24.61 38.55 -5.52
C GLY A 62 -25.16 39.98 -5.70
N SER A 63 -24.40 40.96 -5.22
CA SER A 63 -24.83 42.36 -5.11
C SER A 63 -24.50 43.15 -6.38
N VAL A 64 -25.54 43.53 -7.13
CA VAL A 64 -25.41 44.30 -8.38
C VAL A 64 -25.29 45.80 -8.08
N LEU A 65 -24.22 46.43 -8.54
CA LEU A 65 -24.05 47.90 -8.53
C LEU A 65 -24.61 48.50 -9.83
N LEU A 66 -25.56 49.42 -9.71
CA LEU A 66 -26.17 50.13 -10.84
C LEU A 66 -25.53 51.52 -11.03
N LEU A 67 -24.92 51.74 -12.19
CA LEU A 67 -24.52 53.06 -12.70
C LEU A 67 -25.68 53.65 -13.53
N LEU A 68 -26.06 54.90 -13.25
CA LEU A 68 -27.12 55.62 -13.98
C LEU A 68 -26.54 56.92 -14.57
N PRO A 69 -26.71 57.18 -15.88
CA PRO A 69 -26.17 58.38 -16.50
C PRO A 69 -26.96 59.64 -16.11
N ARG A 70 -26.23 60.73 -15.86
CA ARG A 70 -26.81 62.04 -15.55
C ARG A 70 -26.99 62.84 -16.85
N MET A 71 -28.23 62.94 -17.33
CA MET A 71 -28.56 63.80 -18.47
C MET A 71 -28.38 65.27 -18.10
N LEU A 72 -27.39 65.93 -18.69
CA LEU A 72 -27.23 67.39 -18.69
C LEU A 72 -27.53 67.94 -20.10
N GLY A 73 -28.55 68.78 -20.18
CA GLY A 73 -28.88 69.68 -21.29
C GLY A 73 -29.90 70.67 -20.72
N GLY A 74 -29.77 71.99 -20.86
CA GLY A 74 -29.29 72.74 -22.02
C GLY A 74 -30.52 73.44 -22.63
N ALA A 75 -30.60 74.77 -22.75
CA ALA A 75 -29.67 75.83 -22.39
C ALA A 75 -30.43 77.10 -21.93
N LEU A 76 -29.76 77.97 -21.17
CA LEU A 76 -30.25 79.32 -20.87
C LEU A 76 -29.72 80.29 -21.94
N LEU A 77 -30.61 80.84 -22.77
CA LEU A 77 -30.29 81.86 -23.77
C LEU A 77 -31.56 82.68 -24.06
N GLY A 78 -31.62 84.01 -23.95
CA GLY A 78 -30.72 84.95 -23.30
C GLY A 78 -31.49 86.27 -23.08
N LYS A 79 -31.12 87.07 -22.07
CA LYS A 79 -31.68 88.42 -21.87
C LYS A 79 -30.75 89.46 -22.49
N SER A 80 -31.29 90.42 -23.25
CA SER A 80 -30.58 91.68 -23.51
C SER A 80 -31.57 92.84 -23.70
N LEU A 81 -31.07 94.06 -23.45
CA LEU A 81 -31.85 95.29 -23.28
C LEU A 81 -31.42 96.37 -24.29
N LYS A 82 -32.42 96.97 -24.96
CA LYS A 82 -32.57 98.43 -25.21
C LYS A 82 -31.57 99.14 -26.16
N GLY A 83 -32.07 99.65 -27.29
CA GLY A 83 -31.37 100.59 -28.19
C GLY A 83 -32.26 101.23 -29.28
N ARG A 84 -31.98 102.50 -29.64
CA ARG A 84 -32.62 103.35 -30.69
C ARG A 84 -31.69 103.41 -31.94
N THR A 85 -32.00 103.84 -33.18
CA THR A 85 -33.13 104.43 -33.98
C THR A 85 -32.67 104.45 -35.47
N PRO A 86 -33.40 104.99 -36.50
CA PRO A 86 -34.84 105.13 -36.79
C PRO A 86 -35.23 104.67 -38.24
N GLY A 87 -36.53 104.73 -38.61
CA GLY A 87 -36.97 105.02 -39.99
C GLY A 87 -37.92 104.02 -40.70
N LEU A 88 -39.21 104.42 -40.85
CA LEU A 88 -40.24 103.91 -41.79
C LEU A 88 -40.69 102.42 -41.60
N ASP A 89 -41.93 101.97 -41.78
CA ASP A 89 -43.25 102.57 -42.08
C ASP A 89 -44.33 101.81 -41.24
N LEU A 90 -45.52 102.37 -40.95
CA LEU A 90 -46.25 102.03 -39.68
C LEU A 90 -47.55 101.20 -39.74
N GLU A 91 -48.07 100.72 -40.88
CA GLU A 91 -49.44 100.17 -40.92
C GLU A 91 -49.56 98.62 -40.84
N GLU A 92 -48.50 97.85 -41.13
CA GLU A 92 -48.55 96.36 -41.10
C GLU A 92 -48.51 95.69 -39.71
N LYS A 93 -48.13 96.41 -38.64
CA LYS A 93 -47.75 95.76 -37.36
C LYS A 93 -48.92 95.23 -36.51
N PHE A 94 -50.09 95.87 -36.56
CA PHE A 94 -51.18 95.55 -35.63
C PHE A 94 -51.94 94.25 -35.95
N MET A 95 -51.97 93.83 -37.22
CA MET A 95 -52.65 92.59 -37.62
C MET A 95 -51.84 91.34 -37.28
N ARG A 96 -50.53 91.32 -37.63
CA ARG A 96 -49.64 90.18 -37.34
C ARG A 96 -49.55 89.84 -35.84
N GLN A 97 -49.73 90.82 -34.94
CA GLN A 97 -49.63 90.60 -33.51
C GLN A 97 -50.85 89.84 -32.94
N ARG A 98 -52.07 90.11 -33.43
CA ARG A 98 -53.28 89.34 -33.02
C ARG A 98 -53.25 87.91 -33.55
N GLU A 99 -52.73 87.70 -34.75
CA GLU A 99 -52.55 86.38 -35.34
C GLU A 99 -51.55 85.55 -34.53
N TYR A 100 -50.43 86.16 -34.14
CA TYR A 100 -49.42 85.55 -33.27
C TYR A 100 -50.01 85.12 -31.91
N ASP A 101 -50.78 86.00 -31.24
CA ASP A 101 -51.37 85.69 -29.94
C ASP A 101 -52.45 84.58 -30.03
N ALA A 102 -53.29 84.59 -31.07
CA ALA A 102 -54.28 83.54 -31.30
C ALA A 102 -53.62 82.17 -31.62
N GLN A 103 -52.50 82.19 -32.34
CA GLN A 103 -51.70 80.99 -32.59
C GLN A 103 -51.02 80.49 -31.30
N ASN A 104 -50.52 81.40 -30.46
CA ASN A 104 -49.88 81.08 -29.19
C ASN A 104 -50.86 80.50 -28.16
N GLN A 105 -52.12 80.98 -28.13
CA GLN A 105 -53.18 80.36 -27.33
C GLN A 105 -53.50 78.92 -27.78
N LYS A 106 -53.58 78.67 -29.10
CA LYS A 106 -53.74 77.30 -29.64
C LYS A 106 -52.56 76.40 -29.24
N TYR A 107 -51.33 76.91 -29.28
CA TYR A 107 -50.14 76.20 -28.77
C TYR A 107 -50.22 75.91 -27.26
N GLN A 108 -50.71 76.85 -26.44
CA GLN A 108 -50.88 76.63 -25.00
C GLN A 108 -51.95 75.58 -24.68
N VAL A 109 -53.10 75.61 -25.36
CA VAL A 109 -54.15 74.59 -25.19
C VAL A 109 -53.65 73.21 -25.62
N ALA A 110 -52.97 73.11 -26.76
CA ALA A 110 -52.36 71.86 -27.22
C ALA A 110 -51.27 71.36 -26.24
N ARG A 111 -50.45 72.26 -25.68
CA ARG A 111 -49.43 71.93 -24.68
C ARG A 111 -50.03 71.49 -23.34
N ASN A 112 -51.14 72.08 -22.92
CA ASN A 112 -51.84 71.68 -21.69
C ASN A 112 -52.51 70.31 -21.86
N GLU A 113 -53.10 70.01 -23.02
CA GLU A 113 -53.61 68.67 -23.31
C GLU A 113 -52.48 67.63 -23.43
N LEU A 114 -51.34 67.99 -24.03
CA LEU A 114 -50.15 67.13 -24.06
C LEU A 114 -49.60 66.86 -22.64
N ASN A 115 -49.53 67.89 -21.78
CA ASN A 115 -49.14 67.74 -20.38
C ASN A 115 -50.13 66.86 -19.62
N ARG A 116 -51.45 67.05 -19.81
CA ARG A 116 -52.49 66.22 -19.18
C ARG A 116 -52.36 64.75 -19.58
N ARG A 117 -52.08 64.46 -20.85
CA ARG A 117 -51.76 63.11 -21.33
C ARG A 117 -50.47 62.56 -20.72
N MET A 118 -49.41 63.38 -20.66
CA MET A 118 -48.14 62.99 -20.03
C MET A 118 -48.30 62.70 -18.53
N GLU A 119 -49.14 63.44 -17.81
CA GLU A 119 -49.46 63.19 -16.40
C GLU A 119 -50.29 61.93 -16.21
N GLN A 120 -51.27 61.67 -17.09
CA GLN A 120 -52.03 60.42 -17.12
C GLN A 120 -51.12 59.23 -17.45
N GLU A 121 -50.22 59.35 -18.41
CA GLU A 121 -49.21 58.33 -18.73
C GLU A 121 -48.23 58.11 -17.56
N ARG A 122 -47.80 59.16 -16.86
CA ARG A 122 -46.98 59.04 -15.64
C ARG A 122 -47.71 58.32 -14.51
N ALA A 123 -48.97 58.68 -14.24
CA ALA A 123 -49.80 58.00 -13.23
C ALA A 123 -50.06 56.54 -13.60
N ASN A 124 -50.39 56.27 -14.87
CA ASN A 124 -50.56 54.93 -15.41
C ASN A 124 -49.26 54.13 -15.34
N ALA A 125 -48.10 54.75 -15.63
CA ALA A 125 -46.79 54.10 -15.54
C ALA A 125 -46.44 53.75 -14.08
N GLN A 126 -46.73 54.61 -13.11
CA GLN A 126 -46.56 54.30 -11.68
C GLN A 126 -47.47 53.14 -11.23
N ILE A 127 -48.75 53.17 -11.60
CA ILE A 127 -49.70 52.09 -11.29
C ILE A 127 -49.29 50.78 -11.96
N ASN A 128 -48.84 50.84 -13.22
CA ASN A 128 -48.37 49.67 -13.96
C ASN A 128 -47.05 49.16 -13.38
N GLN A 129 -46.13 50.01 -12.94
CA GLN A 129 -44.92 49.62 -12.23
C GLN A 129 -45.25 48.90 -10.92
N LEU A 130 -46.24 49.36 -10.15
CA LEU A 130 -46.71 48.67 -8.93
C LEU A 130 -47.39 47.33 -9.25
N LYS A 131 -48.20 47.24 -10.31
CA LYS A 131 -48.78 45.98 -10.79
C LYS A 131 -47.69 44.97 -11.20
N ILE A 132 -46.72 45.43 -11.99
CA ILE A 132 -45.54 44.67 -12.44
C ILE A 132 -44.72 44.21 -11.24
N GLN A 133 -44.41 45.08 -10.28
CA GLN A 133 -43.72 44.70 -9.04
C GLN A 133 -44.50 43.67 -8.22
N ASN A 134 -45.83 43.77 -8.16
CA ASN A 134 -46.64 42.79 -7.43
C ASN A 134 -46.69 41.42 -8.13
N GLN A 135 -46.76 41.42 -9.47
CA GLN A 135 -46.60 40.22 -10.30
C GLN A 135 -45.20 39.60 -10.13
N TRP A 136 -44.13 40.39 -10.20
CA TRP A 136 -42.76 39.93 -9.91
C TRP A 136 -42.62 39.38 -8.49
N ARG A 137 -43.23 40.01 -7.47
CA ARG A 137 -43.26 39.43 -6.11
C ARG A 137 -44.02 38.11 -6.05
N LYS A 138 -45.05 37.90 -6.85
CA LYS A 138 -45.74 36.59 -6.96
C LYS A 138 -44.81 35.56 -7.62
N ILE A 139 -44.18 35.89 -8.74
CA ILE A 139 -43.25 35.02 -9.47
C ILE A 139 -42.04 34.66 -8.60
N MET A 140 -41.37 35.65 -7.99
CA MET A 140 -40.23 35.45 -7.10
C MET A 140 -40.58 34.62 -5.86
N ARG A 141 -41.78 34.78 -5.28
CA ARG A 141 -42.25 33.92 -4.19
C ARG A 141 -42.47 32.48 -4.65
N LEU A 142 -43.08 32.27 -5.83
CA LEU A 142 -43.24 30.93 -6.39
C LEU A 142 -41.89 30.27 -6.66
N ALA A 143 -40.98 30.96 -7.33
CA ALA A 143 -39.62 30.47 -7.60
C ALA A 143 -38.83 30.19 -6.30
N LYS A 144 -38.95 31.04 -5.27
CA LYS A 144 -38.29 30.80 -3.97
C LYS A 144 -38.93 29.64 -3.21
N VAL A 145 -40.26 29.47 -3.27
CA VAL A 145 -40.96 28.31 -2.69
C VAL A 145 -40.54 27.02 -3.39
N GLU A 146 -40.41 27.02 -4.71
CA GLU A 146 -39.93 25.86 -5.48
C GLU A 146 -38.46 25.53 -5.15
N SER A 147 -37.60 26.54 -5.08
CA SER A 147 -36.20 26.40 -4.63
C SER A 147 -36.11 25.84 -3.21
N LEU A 148 -36.96 26.31 -2.27
CA LEU A 148 -37.01 25.79 -0.91
C LEU A 148 -37.55 24.35 -0.84
N ARG A 149 -38.53 23.99 -1.67
CA ARG A 149 -39.02 22.60 -1.77
C ARG A 149 -37.93 21.66 -2.26
N LYS A 150 -37.19 22.03 -3.31
CA LYS A 150 -36.02 21.28 -3.79
C LYS A 150 -34.91 21.20 -2.72
N GLY A 151 -34.71 22.25 -1.94
CA GLY A 151 -33.79 22.23 -0.79
C GLY A 151 -34.21 21.27 0.33
N ILE A 152 -35.50 21.23 0.67
CA ILE A 152 -36.08 20.28 1.64
C ILE A 152 -35.97 18.85 1.12
N GLU A 153 -36.22 18.62 -0.17
CA GLU A 153 -36.09 17.30 -0.80
C GLU A 153 -34.64 16.79 -0.75
N ILE A 154 -33.66 17.62 -1.10
CA ILE A 154 -32.23 17.29 -0.98
C ILE A 154 -31.85 17.00 0.48
N LEU A 155 -32.34 17.81 1.43
CA LEU A 155 -32.09 17.58 2.85
C LEU A 155 -32.71 16.26 3.34
N SER A 156 -33.92 15.93 2.88
CA SER A 156 -34.59 14.66 3.19
C SER A 156 -33.82 13.47 2.62
N GLN A 157 -33.36 13.53 1.36
CA GLN A 157 -32.56 12.46 0.75
C GLN A 157 -31.20 12.28 1.44
N ASN A 158 -30.58 13.36 1.91
CA ASN A 158 -29.35 13.27 2.71
C ASN A 158 -29.62 12.69 4.10
N HIS A 159 -30.74 13.06 4.74
CA HIS A 159 -31.14 12.48 6.02
C HIS A 159 -31.40 10.98 5.91
N GLU A 160 -32.14 10.53 4.89
CA GLU A 160 -32.40 9.11 4.63
C GLU A 160 -31.10 8.32 4.51
N ARG A 161 -30.14 8.80 3.70
CA ARG A 161 -28.82 8.17 3.54
C ARG A 161 -28.03 8.12 4.84
N ASP A 162 -28.17 9.11 5.71
CA ASP A 162 -27.51 9.13 7.02
C ASP A 162 -28.23 8.25 8.06
N VAL A 163 -29.52 7.96 7.87
CA VAL A 163 -30.25 6.91 8.60
C VAL A 163 -29.79 5.54 8.11
N ASP A 164 -29.83 5.26 6.81
CA ASP A 164 -29.35 4.00 6.20
C ASP A 164 -27.93 3.62 6.68
N ARG A 165 -27.03 4.61 6.72
CA ARG A 165 -25.65 4.44 7.21
C ARG A 165 -25.60 4.08 8.69
N LYS A 166 -26.43 4.70 9.53
CA LYS A 166 -26.48 4.44 10.96
C LYS A 166 -27.11 3.08 11.24
N ASP A 167 -28.17 2.72 10.52
CA ASP A 167 -28.83 1.42 10.65
C ASP A 167 -27.90 0.29 10.18
N ALA A 168 -27.10 0.51 9.13
CA ALA A 168 -26.05 -0.42 8.74
C ALA A 168 -24.94 -0.57 9.80
N ILE A 169 -24.56 0.53 10.48
CA ILE A 169 -23.60 0.48 11.61
C ILE A 169 -24.22 -0.26 12.81
N ILE A 170 -25.48 0.00 13.15
CA ILE A 170 -26.20 -0.69 14.23
C ILE A 170 -26.25 -2.20 13.94
N GLN A 171 -26.64 -2.61 12.73
CA GLN A 171 -26.67 -4.03 12.34
C GLN A 171 -25.29 -4.71 12.35
N MET A 172 -24.20 -3.98 12.17
CA MET A 172 -22.85 -4.54 12.37
C MET A 172 -22.53 -4.65 13.86
N LEU A 173 -22.82 -3.63 14.66
CA LEU A 173 -22.58 -3.64 16.10
C LEU A 173 -23.42 -4.71 16.82
N ASP A 174 -24.66 -4.95 16.40
CA ASP A 174 -25.50 -6.02 16.95
C ASP A 174 -24.89 -7.40 16.67
N ARG A 175 -24.33 -7.63 15.47
CA ARG A 175 -23.59 -8.86 15.15
C ARG A 175 -22.28 -8.98 15.93
N ASP A 176 -21.53 -7.90 16.05
CA ASP A 176 -20.28 -7.87 16.84
C ASP A 176 -20.58 -8.20 18.32
N LEU A 177 -21.74 -7.76 18.85
CA LEU A 177 -22.24 -8.12 20.18
C LEU A 177 -22.65 -9.59 20.28
N GLU A 178 -23.45 -10.10 19.34
CA GLU A 178 -23.82 -11.53 19.28
C GLU A 178 -22.58 -12.45 19.18
N GLU A 179 -21.58 -12.07 18.38
CA GLU A 179 -20.31 -12.80 18.27
C GLU A 179 -19.50 -12.73 19.57
N ALA A 180 -19.44 -11.57 20.24
CA ALA A 180 -18.75 -11.41 21.52
C ALA A 180 -19.43 -12.20 22.65
N GLU A 181 -20.76 -12.20 22.72
CA GLU A 181 -21.54 -13.02 23.66
C GLU A 181 -21.37 -14.52 23.37
N GLY A 182 -21.39 -14.93 22.10
CA GLY A 182 -21.11 -16.30 21.68
C GLY A 182 -19.71 -16.77 22.09
N GLN A 183 -18.69 -15.92 21.90
CA GLN A 183 -17.32 -16.17 22.36
C GLN A 183 -17.23 -16.26 23.89
N PHE A 184 -17.93 -15.37 24.62
CA PHE A 184 -17.98 -15.40 26.08
C PHE A 184 -18.64 -16.68 26.59
N HIS A 185 -19.78 -17.09 26.04
CA HIS A 185 -20.46 -18.34 26.40
C HIS A 185 -19.62 -19.59 26.09
N MET A 186 -18.91 -19.61 24.96
CA MET A 186 -17.99 -20.69 24.60
C MET A 186 -16.81 -20.77 25.59
N SER A 187 -16.22 -19.62 25.93
CA SER A 187 -15.14 -19.50 26.91
C SER A 187 -15.58 -19.93 28.31
N LEU A 188 -16.76 -19.49 28.76
CA LEU A 188 -17.35 -19.86 30.04
C LEU A 188 -17.65 -21.37 30.10
N ARG A 189 -18.23 -21.96 29.05
CA ARG A 189 -18.48 -23.40 28.99
C ARG A 189 -17.19 -24.20 29.05
N SER A 190 -16.16 -23.78 28.31
CA SER A 190 -14.82 -24.39 28.38
C SER A 190 -14.20 -24.25 29.78
N HIS A 191 -14.32 -23.08 30.41
CA HIS A 191 -13.82 -22.87 31.77
C HIS A 191 -14.52 -23.77 32.78
N LEU A 192 -15.86 -23.87 32.74
CA LEU A 192 -16.63 -24.76 33.61
C LEU A 192 -16.22 -26.23 33.41
N GLN A 193 -16.10 -26.71 32.17
CA GLN A 193 -15.62 -28.07 31.90
C GLN A 193 -14.21 -28.33 32.44
N ASN A 194 -13.31 -27.33 32.38
CA ASN A 194 -11.98 -27.44 32.97
C ASN A 194 -12.00 -27.42 34.51
N VAL A 195 -12.98 -26.74 35.13
CA VAL A 195 -13.21 -26.77 36.58
C VAL A 195 -13.79 -28.11 37.01
N ASP A 196 -14.77 -28.65 36.27
CA ASP A 196 -15.35 -29.98 36.50
C ASP A 196 -14.25 -31.06 36.43
N HIS A 197 -13.41 -31.05 35.39
CA HIS A 197 -12.25 -31.95 35.29
C HIS A 197 -11.21 -31.76 36.42
N LEU A 198 -11.07 -30.56 36.97
CA LEU A 198 -10.19 -30.32 38.11
C LEU A 198 -10.80 -30.89 39.41
N ILE A 199 -12.13 -30.83 39.56
CA ILE A 199 -12.88 -31.44 40.66
C ILE A 199 -12.75 -32.96 40.58
N ASP A 200 -13.04 -33.57 39.42
CA ASP A 200 -12.85 -35.02 39.19
C ASP A 200 -11.43 -35.49 39.59
N LEU A 201 -10.41 -34.68 39.27
CA LEU A 201 -9.01 -34.97 39.59
C LEU A 201 -8.69 -34.79 41.08
N GLN A 202 -9.32 -33.85 41.79
CA GLN A 202 -9.17 -33.76 43.25
C GLN A 202 -9.94 -34.88 43.95
N ASP A 203 -11.14 -35.22 43.51
CA ASP A 203 -11.98 -36.27 44.12
C ASP A 203 -11.31 -37.64 43.98
N THR A 204 -10.78 -37.98 42.80
CA THR A 204 -10.00 -39.21 42.60
C THR A 204 -8.72 -39.25 43.44
N ARG A 205 -8.05 -38.11 43.63
CA ARG A 205 -6.88 -38.00 44.50
C ARG A 205 -7.23 -38.13 45.98
N LEU A 206 -8.34 -37.54 46.40
CA LEU A 206 -8.84 -37.57 47.78
C LEU A 206 -9.29 -39.00 48.13
N LEU A 207 -10.11 -39.63 47.28
CA LEU A 207 -10.51 -41.03 47.42
C LEU A 207 -9.31 -41.97 47.52
N LYS A 208 -8.27 -41.75 46.69
CA LYS A 208 -7.03 -42.54 46.79
C LYS A 208 -6.32 -42.31 48.13
N SER A 209 -6.24 -41.06 48.61
CA SER A 209 -5.63 -40.74 49.90
C SER A 209 -6.41 -41.32 51.08
N GLU A 210 -7.75 -41.39 50.98
CA GLU A 210 -8.61 -42.05 51.96
C GLU A 210 -8.37 -43.56 51.96
N GLN A 211 -8.33 -44.21 50.79
CA GLN A 211 -8.00 -45.64 50.66
C GLN A 211 -6.61 -45.99 51.18
N GLU A 212 -5.60 -45.17 50.91
CA GLU A 212 -4.24 -45.35 51.45
C GLU A 212 -4.25 -45.21 52.98
N PHE A 213 -4.96 -44.21 53.53
CA PHE A 213 -5.09 -44.00 54.98
C PHE A 213 -5.86 -45.13 55.68
N GLU A 214 -6.99 -45.60 55.13
CA GLU A 214 -7.75 -46.73 55.66
C GLU A 214 -6.94 -48.02 55.61
N HIS A 215 -6.16 -48.24 54.55
CA HIS A 215 -5.27 -49.39 54.45
C HIS A 215 -4.16 -49.34 55.50
N GLU A 216 -3.47 -48.20 55.64
CA GLU A 216 -2.45 -48.00 56.69
C GLU A 216 -3.05 -48.22 58.10
N LEU A 217 -4.21 -47.64 58.38
CA LEU A 217 -4.89 -47.80 59.68
C LEU A 217 -5.27 -49.25 59.95
N CYS A 218 -5.78 -49.98 58.95
CA CYS A 218 -6.09 -51.40 59.06
C CYS A 218 -4.83 -52.25 59.32
N THR A 219 -3.73 -51.99 58.59
CA THR A 219 -2.46 -52.70 58.84
C THR A 219 -1.93 -52.45 60.25
N LEU A 220 -1.93 -51.19 60.71
CA LEU A 220 -1.48 -50.82 62.04
C LEU A 220 -2.36 -51.42 63.15
N GLU A 221 -3.68 -51.49 62.97
CA GLU A 221 -4.58 -52.15 63.91
C GLU A 221 -4.30 -53.66 64.01
N VAL A 222 -4.10 -54.32 62.87
CA VAL A 222 -3.75 -55.76 62.82
C VAL A 222 -2.40 -56.03 63.49
N GLU A 223 -1.38 -55.23 63.20
CA GLU A 223 -0.06 -55.33 63.84
C GLU A 223 -0.14 -55.10 65.35
N PHE A 224 -0.85 -54.06 65.79
CA PHE A 224 -1.01 -53.76 67.22
C PHE A 224 -1.79 -54.85 67.97
N GLN A 225 -2.84 -55.42 67.37
CA GLN A 225 -3.56 -56.56 67.97
C GLN A 225 -2.68 -57.83 68.01
N ALA A 226 -1.83 -58.04 67.01
CA ALA A 226 -0.88 -59.16 66.99
C ALA A 226 0.20 -59.00 68.07
N GLU A 227 0.81 -57.82 68.20
CA GLU A 227 1.80 -57.49 69.24
C GLU A 227 1.18 -57.60 70.63
N LYS A 228 0.02 -56.98 70.86
CA LYS A 228 -0.74 -57.11 72.12
C LYS A 228 -1.05 -58.58 72.45
N GLY A 229 -1.46 -59.36 71.45
CA GLY A 229 -1.71 -60.79 71.60
C GLY A 229 -0.45 -61.59 71.98
N ALA A 230 0.71 -61.23 71.44
CA ALA A 230 2.00 -61.82 71.80
C ALA A 230 2.43 -61.44 73.22
N ILE A 231 2.33 -60.16 73.59
CA ILE A 231 2.67 -59.66 74.93
C ILE A 231 1.80 -60.33 76.00
N VAL A 232 0.48 -60.44 75.78
CA VAL A 232 -0.43 -61.11 76.73
C VAL A 232 -0.09 -62.61 76.86
N LYS A 233 0.22 -63.29 75.76
CA LYS A 233 0.65 -64.70 75.81
C LYS A 233 1.96 -64.87 76.59
N GLN A 234 2.93 -64.00 76.37
CA GLN A 234 4.21 -64.04 77.09
C GLN A 234 4.02 -63.71 78.58
N HIS A 235 3.20 -62.72 78.91
CA HIS A 235 2.90 -62.37 80.30
C HIS A 235 2.26 -63.55 81.05
N VAL A 236 1.25 -64.20 80.46
CA VAL A 236 0.59 -65.38 81.05
C VAL A 236 1.55 -66.59 81.16
N ALA A 237 2.53 -66.73 80.25
CA ALA A 237 3.58 -67.74 80.39
C ALA A 237 4.49 -67.43 81.59
N ASN A 238 5.03 -66.21 81.66
CA ASN A 238 5.88 -65.75 82.76
C ASN A 238 5.17 -65.82 84.11
N GLU A 239 3.87 -65.49 84.18
CA GLU A 239 3.08 -65.61 85.41
C GLU A 239 3.00 -67.06 85.89
N ARG A 240 2.79 -68.03 84.99
CA ARG A 240 2.79 -69.46 85.36
C ARG A 240 4.15 -69.90 85.86
N GLU A 241 5.23 -69.56 85.15
CA GLU A 241 6.60 -69.87 85.57
C GLU A 241 6.91 -69.32 86.97
N LEU A 242 6.47 -68.10 87.28
CA LEU A 242 6.61 -67.51 88.61
C LEU A 242 5.78 -68.22 89.68
N HIS A 243 4.53 -68.60 89.38
CA HIS A 243 3.71 -69.38 90.31
C HIS A 243 4.29 -70.78 90.56
N ASP A 244 4.85 -71.43 89.53
CA ASP A 244 5.50 -72.74 89.65
C ASP A 244 6.79 -72.66 90.50
N VAL A 245 7.55 -71.56 90.39
CA VAL A 245 8.73 -71.28 91.23
C VAL A 245 8.33 -70.98 92.68
N ILE A 246 7.30 -70.15 92.91
CA ILE A 246 6.78 -69.88 94.26
C ILE A 246 6.31 -71.19 94.90
N ALA A 247 5.51 -71.99 94.19
CA ALA A 247 5.06 -73.30 94.67
C ALA A 247 6.18 -74.35 94.82
N ALA A 248 7.40 -74.07 94.35
CA ALA A 248 8.58 -74.87 94.65
C ALA A 248 9.28 -74.39 95.94
N ILE A 249 9.48 -73.07 96.08
CA ILE A 249 10.06 -72.46 97.27
C ILE A 249 9.17 -72.71 98.49
N ASP A 250 7.85 -72.53 98.38
CA ASP A 250 6.89 -72.78 99.47
C ASP A 250 6.95 -74.24 99.98
N ARG A 251 7.31 -75.21 99.13
CA ARG A 251 7.50 -76.62 99.53
C ARG A 251 8.83 -76.82 100.25
N GLU A 252 9.91 -76.26 99.72
CA GLU A 252 11.25 -76.31 100.34
C GLU A 252 11.26 -75.60 101.71
N GLU A 253 10.57 -74.46 101.84
CA GLU A 253 10.40 -73.74 103.11
C GLU A 253 9.49 -74.50 104.09
N GLN A 254 8.46 -75.20 103.62
CA GLN A 254 7.64 -76.08 104.48
C GLN A 254 8.43 -77.29 105.00
N GLU A 255 9.27 -77.90 104.16
CA GLU A 255 10.15 -79.02 104.55
C GLU A 255 11.20 -78.53 105.58
N HIS A 256 11.92 -77.44 105.29
CA HIS A 256 12.86 -76.84 106.24
C HIS A 256 12.20 -76.33 107.53
N GLY A 257 10.99 -75.78 107.44
CA GLY A 257 10.20 -75.35 108.59
C GLY A 257 9.75 -76.50 109.48
N ALA A 258 9.49 -77.68 108.91
CA ALA A 258 9.21 -78.89 109.67
C ALA A 258 10.45 -79.41 110.39
N ASP A 259 11.59 -79.49 109.69
CA ASP A 259 12.87 -79.95 110.24
C ASP A 259 13.34 -79.05 111.40
N THR A 260 13.44 -77.74 111.16
CA THR A 260 13.88 -76.77 112.18
C THR A 260 12.96 -76.70 113.39
N LYS A 261 11.65 -76.89 113.20
CA LYS A 261 10.70 -76.99 114.31
C LYS A 261 10.87 -78.28 115.10
N GLN A 262 11.09 -79.41 114.44
CA GLN A 262 11.39 -80.68 115.09
C GLN A 262 12.68 -80.61 115.92
N GLU A 263 13.72 -79.91 115.44
CA GLU A 263 14.95 -79.65 116.19
C GLU A 263 14.72 -78.69 117.37
N HIS A 264 13.96 -77.61 117.16
CA HIS A 264 13.68 -76.62 118.20
C HIS A 264 12.79 -77.15 119.33
N ASP A 265 11.76 -77.94 119.03
CA ASP A 265 10.87 -78.50 120.06
C ASP A 265 11.63 -79.46 120.99
N GLN A 266 12.62 -80.22 120.48
CA GLN A 266 13.51 -81.07 121.28
C GLN A 266 14.40 -80.27 122.24
N LEU A 267 15.10 -79.24 121.74
CA LEU A 267 15.97 -78.38 122.56
C LEU A 267 15.16 -77.49 123.53
N GLY A 268 13.97 -77.08 123.11
CA GLY A 268 13.09 -76.17 123.84
C GLY A 268 12.43 -76.80 125.06
N GLU A 269 12.20 -78.12 125.08
CA GLU A 269 11.68 -78.82 126.28
C GLU A 269 12.76 -78.99 127.36
N GLU A 270 14.01 -79.25 126.98
CA GLU A 270 15.13 -79.36 127.93
C GLU A 270 15.50 -78.02 128.59
N ILE A 271 15.37 -76.91 127.85
CA ILE A 271 15.71 -75.57 128.32
C ILE A 271 14.55 -74.92 129.08
N ARG A 272 13.28 -75.16 128.70
CA ARG A 272 12.09 -74.61 129.38
C ARG A 272 12.11 -74.88 130.88
N ASN A 273 12.33 -76.13 131.27
CA ASN A 273 12.25 -76.55 132.68
C ASN A 273 13.33 -75.93 133.57
N ARG A 274 14.48 -75.54 133.00
CA ARG A 274 15.58 -74.91 133.75
C ARG A 274 15.42 -73.39 133.80
N ASN A 275 15.01 -72.77 132.70
CA ASN A 275 14.91 -71.32 132.61
C ASN A 275 13.61 -70.75 133.22
N LEU A 276 12.53 -71.54 133.35
CA LEU A 276 11.28 -71.08 133.99
C LEU A 276 11.46 -70.65 135.46
N GLU A 277 12.42 -71.24 136.18
CA GLU A 277 12.69 -70.92 137.58
C GLU A 277 13.52 -69.65 137.72
N GLU A 278 14.48 -69.41 136.82
CA GLU A 278 15.35 -68.22 136.83
C GLU A 278 14.68 -66.99 136.18
N ILE A 279 13.93 -67.17 135.09
CA ILE A 279 13.24 -66.08 134.37
C ILE A 279 12.22 -65.38 135.29
N ASN A 280 11.43 -66.12 136.08
CA ASN A 280 10.39 -65.52 136.92
C ASN A 280 10.95 -64.55 137.98
N MET A 281 12.19 -64.77 138.45
CA MET A 281 12.83 -63.89 139.43
C MET A 281 13.50 -62.67 138.78
N LEU A 282 14.15 -62.84 137.62
CA LEU A 282 14.81 -61.75 136.90
C LEU A 282 13.82 -60.83 136.18
N ARG A 283 12.72 -61.39 135.65
CA ARG A 283 11.66 -60.66 134.94
C ARG A 283 11.08 -59.51 135.78
N ILE A 284 10.71 -59.77 137.03
CA ILE A 284 10.08 -58.76 137.91
C ILE A 284 11.01 -57.55 138.15
N GLY A 285 12.33 -57.76 138.19
CA GLY A 285 13.30 -56.67 138.38
C GLY A 285 13.61 -55.91 137.08
N LEU A 286 13.83 -56.64 135.99
CA LEU A 286 14.20 -56.04 134.71
C LEU A 286 13.01 -55.36 134.00
N ASP A 287 11.79 -55.89 134.12
CA ASP A 287 10.58 -55.26 133.56
C ASP A 287 10.46 -53.79 134.04
N SER A 288 10.81 -53.49 135.31
CA SER A 288 10.75 -52.13 135.87
C SER A 288 11.84 -51.17 135.36
N GLU A 289 13.08 -51.63 135.16
CA GLU A 289 14.14 -50.78 134.60
C GLU A 289 14.00 -50.62 133.07
N ILE A 290 13.38 -51.60 132.41
CA ILE A 290 13.02 -51.54 131.00
C ILE A 290 11.93 -50.50 130.76
N GLU A 291 10.83 -50.48 131.53
CA GLU A 291 9.75 -49.49 131.39
C GLU A 291 10.25 -48.02 131.49
N ASP A 292 11.12 -47.72 132.46
CA ASP A 292 11.70 -46.37 132.63
C ASP A 292 12.60 -45.96 131.44
N LEU A 293 13.42 -46.89 130.94
CA LEU A 293 14.29 -46.64 129.78
C LEU A 293 13.49 -46.54 128.48
N GLU A 294 12.47 -47.39 128.28
CA GLU A 294 11.56 -47.35 127.14
C GLU A 294 10.86 -45.99 127.05
N GLN A 295 10.33 -45.47 128.17
CA GLN A 295 9.68 -44.15 128.18
C GLN A 295 10.64 -43.00 127.80
N HIS A 296 11.91 -43.08 128.20
CA HIS A 296 12.94 -42.11 127.78
C HIS A 296 13.32 -42.27 126.30
N PHE A 297 13.45 -43.50 125.79
CA PHE A 297 13.72 -43.76 124.37
C PHE A 297 12.55 -43.33 123.49
N GLU A 298 11.29 -43.62 123.85
CA GLU A 298 10.10 -43.12 123.15
C GLU A 298 10.05 -41.60 123.12
N THR A 299 10.32 -40.93 124.25
CA THR A 299 10.31 -39.45 124.32
C THR A 299 11.40 -38.85 123.41
N ALA A 300 12.60 -39.42 123.40
CA ALA A 300 13.68 -38.97 122.51
C ALA A 300 13.38 -39.28 121.03
N HIS A 301 12.83 -40.47 120.74
CA HIS A 301 12.44 -40.90 119.40
C HIS A 301 11.31 -40.03 118.84
N LEU A 302 10.26 -39.72 119.62
CA LEU A 302 9.17 -38.83 119.21
C LEU A 302 9.67 -37.43 118.86
N ASN A 303 10.58 -36.86 119.66
CA ASN A 303 11.19 -35.56 119.37
C ASN A 303 12.06 -35.61 118.09
N TYR A 304 12.87 -36.66 117.91
CA TYR A 304 13.64 -36.86 116.68
C TYR A 304 12.74 -37.01 115.46
N LEU A 305 11.70 -37.85 115.57
CA LEU A 305 10.72 -38.13 114.51
C LEU A 305 9.99 -36.85 114.11
N GLN A 306 9.39 -36.10 115.05
CA GLN A 306 8.72 -34.82 114.74
C GLN A 306 9.65 -33.80 114.07
N THR A 307 10.92 -33.70 114.50
CA THR A 307 11.87 -32.72 113.94
C THR A 307 12.42 -33.15 112.58
N THR A 308 12.50 -34.46 112.32
CA THR A 308 13.19 -35.04 111.16
C THR A 308 12.24 -35.51 110.06
N ASP A 309 11.03 -35.95 110.39
CA ASP A 309 10.05 -36.46 109.41
C ASP A 309 9.68 -35.40 108.39
N GLN A 310 9.39 -34.16 108.82
CA GLN A 310 8.96 -33.13 107.88
C GLN A 310 10.08 -32.78 106.89
N ARG A 311 11.34 -32.67 107.35
CA ARG A 311 12.51 -32.47 106.48
C ARG A 311 12.80 -33.67 105.59
N THR A 312 12.59 -34.88 106.09
CA THR A 312 12.80 -36.14 105.35
C THR A 312 11.72 -36.34 104.29
N HIS A 313 10.47 -35.98 104.60
CA HIS A 313 9.35 -35.95 103.67
C HIS A 313 9.59 -34.92 102.57
N ASP A 314 9.97 -33.69 102.92
CA ASP A 314 10.26 -32.63 101.94
C ASP A 314 11.44 -33.02 101.05
N PHE A 315 12.52 -33.58 101.62
CA PHE A 315 13.66 -34.08 100.83
C PHE A 315 13.24 -35.22 99.88
N LYS A 316 12.46 -36.21 100.35
CA LYS A 316 11.93 -37.29 99.51
C LYS A 316 11.01 -36.74 98.40
N TYR A 317 10.18 -35.76 98.72
CA TYR A 317 9.28 -35.11 97.76
C TYR A 317 10.05 -34.35 96.68
N TYR A 318 11.01 -33.49 97.06
CA TYR A 318 11.83 -32.75 96.11
C TYR A 318 12.74 -33.67 95.29
N THR A 319 13.32 -34.71 95.89
CA THR A 319 14.11 -35.72 95.15
C THR A 319 13.26 -36.44 94.11
N LYS A 320 12.03 -36.84 94.46
CA LYS A 320 11.11 -37.48 93.51
C LYS A 320 10.73 -36.51 92.38
N LYS A 321 10.40 -35.26 92.72
CA LYS A 321 10.10 -34.22 91.72
C LYS A 321 11.28 -33.92 90.80
N ASP A 322 12.50 -33.87 91.32
CA ASP A 322 13.72 -33.64 90.55
C ASP A 322 14.01 -34.79 89.58
N GLN A 323 13.77 -36.04 90.00
CA GLN A 323 13.82 -37.21 89.11
C GLN A 323 12.72 -37.18 88.02
N GLU A 324 11.50 -36.75 88.36
CA GLU A 324 10.40 -36.59 87.40
C GLU A 324 10.70 -35.49 86.38
N LEU A 325 11.17 -34.32 86.83
CA LEU A 325 11.59 -33.21 85.98
C LEU A 325 12.80 -33.57 85.11
N SER A 326 13.78 -34.29 85.64
CA SER A 326 14.95 -34.77 84.88
C SER A 326 14.53 -35.70 83.74
N LYS A 327 13.61 -36.64 84.01
CA LYS A 327 13.02 -37.51 82.96
C LYS A 327 12.23 -36.70 81.93
N GLU A 328 11.46 -35.70 82.35
CA GLU A 328 10.74 -34.85 81.40
C GLU A 328 11.70 -34.04 80.53
N ILE A 329 12.74 -33.41 81.10
CA ILE A 329 13.79 -32.69 80.39
C ILE A 329 14.46 -33.59 79.36
N GLU A 330 14.81 -34.83 79.72
CA GLU A 330 15.41 -35.80 78.80
C GLU A 330 14.47 -36.13 77.63
N ILE A 331 13.17 -36.31 77.88
CA ILE A 331 12.16 -36.50 76.83
C ILE A 331 12.03 -35.26 75.94
N LYS A 332 12.12 -34.04 76.48
CA LYS A 332 12.14 -32.81 75.66
C LYS A 332 13.41 -32.73 74.82
N ILE A 333 14.58 -33.07 75.36
CA ILE A 333 15.86 -33.09 74.61
C ILE A 333 15.76 -34.07 73.43
N ARG A 334 15.36 -35.32 73.68
CA ARG A 334 15.13 -36.32 72.61
C ARG A 334 14.05 -35.92 71.60
N LYS A 335 13.13 -35.01 71.95
CA LYS A 335 12.16 -34.41 71.02
C LYS A 335 12.80 -33.27 70.21
N ILE A 336 13.61 -32.42 70.83
CA ILE A 336 14.36 -31.34 70.16
C ILE A 336 15.33 -31.93 69.14
N GLU A 337 16.09 -32.97 69.48
CA GLU A 337 17.04 -33.64 68.57
C GLU A 337 16.33 -34.21 67.33
N ARG A 338 15.21 -34.93 67.51
CA ARG A 338 14.39 -35.42 66.39
C ARG A 338 13.86 -34.30 65.50
N LEU A 339 13.39 -33.20 66.09
CA LEU A 339 12.94 -32.03 65.34
C LEU A 339 14.11 -31.34 64.60
N GLN A 340 15.29 -31.25 65.21
CA GLN A 340 16.49 -30.70 64.58
C GLN A 340 16.98 -31.56 63.42
N ALA A 341 16.98 -32.90 63.56
CA ALA A 341 17.31 -33.83 62.50
C ALA A 341 16.33 -33.72 61.31
N ASN A 342 15.03 -33.68 61.58
CA ASN A 342 14.00 -33.46 60.54
C ASN A 342 14.18 -32.10 59.85
N LEU A 343 14.43 -31.03 60.62
CA LEU A 343 14.66 -29.69 60.09
C LEU A 343 15.93 -29.64 59.24
N HIS A 344 17.00 -30.33 59.63
CA HIS A 344 18.23 -30.47 58.85
C HIS A 344 18.00 -31.26 57.54
N HIS A 345 17.24 -32.36 57.59
CA HIS A 345 16.83 -33.11 56.40
C HIS A 345 16.07 -32.21 55.41
N TRP A 346 15.06 -31.48 55.87
CA TRP A 346 14.27 -30.58 55.03
C TRP A 346 15.08 -29.39 54.50
N ARG A 347 16.00 -28.82 55.28
CA ARG A 347 16.96 -27.81 54.79
C ARG A 347 17.83 -28.37 53.65
N THR A 348 18.34 -29.59 53.81
CA THR A 348 19.17 -30.25 52.79
C THR A 348 18.37 -30.59 51.53
N LYS A 349 17.11 -31.01 51.67
CA LYS A 349 16.20 -31.21 50.53
C LYS A 349 15.84 -29.90 49.82
N LEU A 350 15.66 -28.81 50.56
CA LEU A 350 15.43 -27.48 49.99
C LEU A 350 16.65 -27.02 49.18
N THR A 351 17.87 -27.09 49.73
CA THR A 351 19.08 -26.68 49.00
C THR A 351 19.37 -27.59 47.81
N GLN A 352 19.10 -28.89 47.90
CA GLN A 352 19.16 -29.83 46.78
C GLN A 352 18.20 -29.40 45.65
N ASN A 353 16.91 -29.21 45.94
CA ASN A 353 15.92 -28.81 44.94
C ASN A 353 16.23 -27.43 44.32
N THR A 354 16.68 -26.46 45.12
CA THR A 354 17.13 -25.16 44.60
C THR A 354 18.29 -25.31 43.63
N ARG A 355 19.27 -26.17 43.92
CA ARG A 355 20.41 -26.46 43.04
C ARG A 355 19.99 -27.15 41.74
N GLU A 356 19.14 -28.18 41.84
CA GLU A 356 18.62 -28.92 40.68
C GLU A 356 17.74 -28.03 39.77
N SER A 357 16.93 -27.14 40.37
CA SER A 357 16.13 -26.15 39.64
C SER A 357 17.01 -25.13 38.92
N ALA A 358 18.05 -24.61 39.60
CA ALA A 358 19.03 -23.71 38.97
C ALA A 358 19.77 -24.38 37.80
N GLN A 359 20.23 -25.62 37.97
CA GLN A 359 20.90 -26.38 36.91
C GLN A 359 19.97 -26.68 35.71
N ARG A 360 18.72 -27.07 35.95
CA ARG A 360 17.72 -27.25 34.87
C ARG A 360 17.48 -25.95 34.12
N ASN A 361 17.32 -24.83 34.82
CA ASN A 361 17.13 -23.51 34.20
C ASN A 361 18.36 -23.08 33.39
N GLU A 362 19.58 -23.34 33.88
CA GLU A 362 20.83 -23.05 33.16
C GLU A 362 20.91 -23.84 31.83
N VAL A 363 20.65 -25.15 31.87
CA VAL A 363 20.64 -26.01 30.66
C VAL A 363 19.60 -25.53 29.66
N LEU A 364 18.36 -25.27 30.09
CA LEU A 364 17.29 -24.76 29.22
C LEU A 364 17.63 -23.39 28.62
N LEU A 365 18.30 -22.52 29.38
CA LEU A 365 18.74 -21.20 28.91
C LEU A 365 19.87 -21.32 27.87
N LEU A 366 20.80 -22.26 28.04
CA LEU A 366 21.82 -22.58 27.05
C LEU A 366 21.22 -23.15 25.75
N GLU A 367 20.24 -24.06 25.85
CA GLU A 367 19.52 -24.61 24.70
C GLU A 367 18.72 -23.54 23.94
N LYS A 368 17.94 -22.73 24.67
CA LYS A 368 17.24 -21.57 24.12
C LYS A 368 18.20 -20.64 23.37
N ASN A 369 19.36 -20.34 23.95
CA ASN A 369 20.35 -19.47 23.31
C ASN A 369 20.98 -20.10 22.06
N LYS A 370 21.24 -21.42 22.05
CA LYS A 370 21.69 -22.15 20.84
C LYS A 370 20.63 -22.09 19.73
N VAL A 371 19.36 -22.36 20.05
CA VAL A 371 18.25 -22.28 19.07
C VAL A 371 18.08 -20.85 18.53
N LEU A 372 18.17 -19.83 19.41
CA LEU A 372 18.10 -18.42 19.03
C LEU A 372 19.26 -18.02 18.11
N TYR A 373 20.46 -18.52 18.36
CA TYR A 373 21.63 -18.33 17.50
C TYR A 373 21.43 -18.95 16.10
N TYR A 374 20.96 -20.20 16.01
CA TYR A 374 20.65 -20.84 14.73
C TYR A 374 19.53 -20.10 13.97
N PHE A 375 18.50 -19.63 14.68
CA PHE A 375 17.45 -18.81 14.10
C PHE A 375 17.98 -17.48 13.53
N GLN A 376 18.88 -16.80 14.25
CA GLN A 376 19.52 -15.57 13.76
C GLN A 376 20.36 -15.85 12.50
N GLN A 377 21.20 -16.89 12.49
CA GLN A 377 21.96 -17.29 11.31
C GLN A 377 21.05 -17.58 10.11
N LEU A 378 19.98 -18.36 10.32
CA LEU A 378 19.01 -18.70 9.28
C LEU A 378 18.30 -17.45 8.73
N LYS A 379 17.93 -16.51 9.60
CA LYS A 379 17.32 -15.22 9.23
C LYS A 379 18.27 -14.37 8.38
N VAL A 380 19.57 -14.32 8.71
CA VAL A 380 20.58 -13.64 7.87
C VAL A 380 20.71 -14.33 6.51
N ARG A 381 20.81 -15.67 6.47
CA ARG A 381 20.90 -16.44 5.22
C ARG A 381 19.68 -16.26 4.32
N MET A 382 18.47 -16.30 4.90
CA MET A 382 17.20 -16.04 4.20
C MET A 382 17.15 -14.62 3.63
N ASN A 383 17.58 -13.61 4.40
CA ASN A 383 17.63 -12.22 3.92
C ASN A 383 18.65 -12.03 2.80
N MET A 384 19.83 -12.66 2.87
CA MET A 384 20.82 -12.63 1.78
C MET A 384 20.28 -13.32 0.52
N PHE A 385 19.65 -14.50 0.65
CA PHE A 385 19.01 -15.18 -0.48
C PHE A 385 17.94 -14.29 -1.14
N ARG A 386 17.05 -13.68 -0.34
CA ARG A 386 16.03 -12.74 -0.85
C ARG A 386 16.66 -11.55 -1.59
N ARG A 387 17.72 -10.94 -1.05
CA ARG A 387 18.46 -9.86 -1.74
C ARG A 387 19.02 -10.31 -3.09
N VAL A 388 19.68 -11.47 -3.14
CA VAL A 388 20.24 -12.02 -4.39
C VAL A 388 19.15 -12.27 -5.43
N GLN A 389 17.99 -12.83 -5.05
CA GLN A 389 16.88 -13.02 -5.99
C GLN A 389 16.27 -11.70 -6.48
N ILE A 390 16.16 -10.68 -5.61
CA ILE A 390 15.69 -9.35 -6.00
C ILE A 390 16.67 -8.70 -7.01
N CYS A 391 17.98 -8.76 -6.76
CA CYS A 391 18.99 -8.27 -7.70
C CYS A 391 18.93 -9.01 -9.05
N ARG A 392 18.89 -10.35 -9.03
CA ARG A 392 18.81 -11.17 -10.24
C ARG A 392 17.54 -10.91 -11.06
N LEU A 393 16.41 -10.64 -10.39
CA LEU A 393 15.16 -10.27 -11.06
C LEU A 393 15.24 -8.86 -11.66
N ALA A 394 15.87 -7.90 -10.96
CA ALA A 394 16.11 -6.56 -11.48
C ALA A 394 17.03 -6.58 -12.72
N GLU A 395 18.11 -7.36 -12.69
CA GLU A 395 19.00 -7.60 -13.84
C GLU A 395 18.25 -8.22 -15.02
N LEU A 396 17.52 -9.34 -14.79
CA LEU A 396 16.77 -10.02 -15.84
C LEU A 396 15.68 -9.13 -16.47
N THR A 397 14.97 -8.33 -15.66
CA THR A 397 13.95 -7.41 -16.17
C THR A 397 14.59 -6.25 -16.95
N GLN A 398 15.72 -5.72 -16.50
CA GLN A 398 16.48 -4.71 -17.24
C GLN A 398 17.01 -5.25 -18.58
N ASP A 399 17.56 -6.46 -18.61
CA ASP A 399 18.02 -7.12 -19.84
C ASP A 399 16.85 -7.40 -20.80
N ALA A 400 15.71 -7.89 -20.30
CA ALA A 400 14.51 -8.06 -21.09
C ALA A 400 14.00 -6.73 -21.67
N HIS A 401 14.00 -5.65 -20.88
CA HIS A 401 13.61 -4.31 -21.34
C HIS A 401 14.58 -3.75 -22.39
N THR A 402 15.90 -3.87 -22.21
CA THR A 402 16.88 -3.39 -23.20
C THR A 402 16.84 -4.21 -24.48
N CYS A 403 16.61 -5.53 -24.40
CA CYS A 403 16.39 -6.39 -25.56
C CYS A 403 15.11 -5.98 -26.31
N LYS A 404 13.99 -5.81 -25.59
CA LYS A 404 12.72 -5.32 -26.16
C LYS A 404 12.91 -3.97 -26.86
N GLN A 405 13.61 -3.01 -26.24
CA GLN A 405 13.92 -1.71 -26.86
C GLN A 405 14.78 -1.85 -28.13
N LYS A 406 15.79 -2.74 -28.14
CA LYS A 406 16.61 -3.01 -29.34
C LYS A 406 15.75 -3.59 -30.48
N ILE A 407 14.84 -4.52 -30.17
CA ILE A 407 13.89 -5.09 -31.14
C ILE A 407 12.92 -4.02 -31.65
N SER A 408 12.29 -3.23 -30.78
CA SER A 408 11.39 -2.15 -31.19
C SER A 408 12.08 -1.11 -32.09
N LYS A 409 13.35 -0.77 -31.83
CA LYS A 409 14.14 0.11 -32.72
C LYS A 409 14.38 -0.52 -34.10
N ARG A 410 14.57 -1.84 -34.18
CA ARG A 410 14.69 -2.57 -35.46
C ARG A 410 13.36 -2.63 -36.21
N VAL A 411 12.23 -2.81 -35.51
CA VAL A 411 10.89 -2.78 -36.09
C VAL A 411 10.61 -1.41 -36.73
N VAL A 412 10.82 -0.31 -36.01
CA VAL A 412 10.64 1.06 -36.56
C VAL A 412 11.55 1.32 -37.77
N LEU A 413 12.77 0.79 -37.77
CA LEU A 413 13.67 0.89 -38.92
C LEU A 413 13.18 0.07 -40.12
N ALA A 414 12.67 -1.14 -39.90
CA ALA A 414 12.09 -1.98 -40.94
C ALA A 414 10.81 -1.38 -41.53
N GLU A 415 9.90 -0.89 -40.68
CA GLU A 415 8.70 -0.13 -41.07
C GLU A 415 9.09 1.08 -41.95
N ARG A 416 10.10 1.86 -41.55
CA ARG A 416 10.60 2.99 -42.35
C ARG A 416 11.15 2.55 -43.70
N ILE A 417 11.88 1.44 -43.78
CA ILE A 417 12.39 0.91 -45.06
C ILE A 417 11.23 0.48 -45.95
N ILE A 418 10.23 -0.22 -45.41
CA ILE A 418 9.04 -0.65 -46.16
C ILE A 418 8.27 0.56 -46.70
N VAL A 419 7.97 1.55 -45.87
CA VAL A 419 7.27 2.78 -46.29
C VAL A 419 8.05 3.54 -47.36
N LEU A 420 9.38 3.64 -47.24
CA LEU A 420 10.22 4.27 -48.27
C LEU A 420 10.24 3.47 -49.58
N ALA A 421 10.25 2.13 -49.51
CA ALA A 421 10.17 1.27 -50.67
C ALA A 421 8.80 1.35 -51.37
N GLU A 422 7.70 1.43 -50.62
CA GLU A 422 6.35 1.67 -51.15
C GLU A 422 6.23 3.04 -51.81
N MET A 423 6.77 4.09 -51.17
CA MET A 423 6.82 5.44 -51.76
C MET A 423 7.65 5.47 -53.06
N ALA A 424 8.79 4.80 -53.10
CA ALA A 424 9.60 4.67 -54.31
C ALA A 424 8.85 3.88 -55.41
N ARG A 425 8.21 2.76 -55.05
CA ARG A 425 7.46 1.89 -55.98
C ARG A 425 6.29 2.61 -56.67
N ARG A 426 5.75 3.68 -56.07
CA ARG A 426 4.74 4.54 -56.73
C ARG A 426 5.29 5.30 -57.95
N MET A 427 6.58 5.61 -57.99
CA MET A 427 7.25 6.33 -59.07
C MET A 427 7.82 5.42 -60.15
N GLU A 428 7.79 4.10 -59.96
CA GLU A 428 8.25 3.11 -60.93
C GLU A 428 7.26 2.94 -62.08
N THR A 429 7.76 2.57 -63.26
CA THR A 429 6.91 2.22 -64.41
C THR A 429 6.20 0.88 -64.19
N GLU A 430 5.09 0.63 -64.90
CA GLU A 430 4.38 -0.66 -64.79
C GLU A 430 5.27 -1.86 -65.17
N GLN A 431 6.17 -1.69 -66.15
CA GLN A 431 7.16 -2.72 -66.50
C GLN A 431 8.07 -3.09 -65.32
N GLU A 432 8.50 -2.10 -64.52
CA GLU A 432 9.38 -2.30 -63.36
C GLU A 432 8.64 -2.76 -62.10
N LYS A 433 7.33 -2.52 -62.02
CA LYS A 433 6.47 -3.08 -60.96
C LYS A 433 6.20 -4.57 -61.18
N ILE A 434 6.07 -4.99 -62.45
CA ILE A 434 5.80 -6.36 -62.90
C ILE A 434 7.09 -7.18 -62.97
N VAL A 435 8.20 -6.59 -63.44
CA VAL A 435 9.53 -7.21 -63.50
C VAL A 435 10.55 -6.33 -62.76
N PRO A 436 10.58 -6.34 -61.40
CA PRO A 436 11.47 -5.49 -60.61
C PRO A 436 12.95 -5.84 -60.73
N PHE A 437 13.24 -7.10 -61.04
CA PHE A 437 14.57 -7.63 -61.22
C PHE A 437 14.69 -8.09 -62.66
N GLN A 438 15.65 -7.55 -63.40
CA GLN A 438 16.02 -8.13 -64.69
C GLN A 438 16.55 -9.52 -64.41
N ASN A 439 15.91 -10.54 -65.00
CA ASN A 439 16.57 -11.83 -65.15
C ASN A 439 17.87 -11.55 -65.90
N THR A 440 19.01 -11.67 -65.22
CA THR A 440 20.31 -11.76 -65.88
C THR A 440 20.29 -13.05 -66.67
N ILE A 441 19.84 -12.96 -67.93
CA ILE A 441 20.00 -14.01 -68.92
C ILE A 441 21.50 -14.10 -69.15
N ASP A 442 22.12 -15.00 -68.40
CA ASP A 442 23.50 -15.39 -68.60
C ASP A 442 23.58 -15.97 -70.03
N PRO A 443 24.34 -15.37 -70.97
CA PRO A 443 24.34 -15.80 -72.38
C PRO A 443 24.84 -17.25 -72.58
N SER A 444 25.32 -17.86 -71.51
CA SER A 444 25.93 -19.19 -71.44
C SER A 444 24.94 -20.35 -71.22
N ASN A 445 23.67 -20.11 -70.87
CA ASN A 445 22.74 -21.22 -70.56
C ASN A 445 21.26 -20.95 -70.91
N PRO A 446 20.76 -21.37 -72.10
CA PRO A 446 19.39 -21.14 -72.55
C PRO A 446 18.29 -21.91 -71.78
N THR A 447 18.66 -22.88 -70.94
CA THR A 447 17.74 -23.95 -70.51
C THR A 447 16.88 -23.58 -69.28
N ALA A 448 17.21 -22.53 -68.54
CA ALA A 448 16.55 -22.19 -67.27
C ALA A 448 15.17 -21.51 -67.42
N ALA A 449 14.82 -21.00 -68.60
CA ALA A 449 13.61 -20.21 -68.85
C ALA A 449 12.29 -21.01 -68.77
N ILE A 450 12.34 -22.34 -68.90
CA ILE A 450 11.13 -23.19 -69.00
C ILE A 450 10.70 -23.75 -67.63
N SER A 451 11.63 -23.87 -66.67
CA SER A 451 11.37 -24.44 -65.35
C SER A 451 10.76 -23.48 -64.33
N SER A 452 10.96 -22.17 -64.49
CA SER A 452 10.41 -21.15 -63.57
C SER A 452 8.92 -20.89 -63.81
N ALA A 453 8.46 -20.91 -65.07
CA ALA A 453 7.05 -20.70 -65.42
C ALA A 453 6.12 -21.84 -64.92
N LYS A 454 6.66 -23.05 -64.73
CA LYS A 454 5.88 -24.26 -64.39
C LYS A 454 5.64 -24.49 -62.89
N ARG A 455 6.21 -23.67 -62.01
CA ARG A 455 6.03 -23.76 -60.54
C ARG A 455 5.06 -22.75 -59.95
N ALA A 456 4.61 -21.77 -60.74
CA ALA A 456 3.71 -20.71 -60.28
C ALA A 456 2.23 -21.13 -60.20
N THR A 457 1.87 -22.33 -60.68
CA THR A 457 0.47 -22.80 -60.79
C THR A 457 -0.01 -23.65 -59.61
N ASP A 458 0.89 -24.19 -58.79
CA ASP A 458 0.56 -25.32 -57.91
C ASP A 458 0.39 -24.91 -56.43
N THR A 459 0.54 -23.63 -56.09
CA THR A 459 0.45 -23.13 -54.71
C THR A 459 -0.98 -22.68 -54.32
N SER A 460 -2.00 -23.49 -54.64
CA SER A 460 -3.41 -23.19 -54.31
C SER A 460 -4.05 -24.17 -53.32
N GLY A 461 -3.30 -25.08 -52.70
CA GLY A 461 -3.88 -26.04 -51.75
C GLY A 461 -2.87 -26.82 -50.91
N LEU A 462 -2.61 -26.34 -49.70
CA LEU A 462 -2.27 -27.15 -48.52
C LEU A 462 -2.24 -26.27 -47.26
N LEU A 463 -3.43 -25.90 -46.78
CA LEU A 463 -3.66 -25.53 -45.38
C LEU A 463 -4.30 -26.74 -44.71
N ASP A 464 -3.51 -27.56 -44.02
CA ASP A 464 -4.04 -28.44 -42.99
C ASP A 464 -3.05 -28.61 -41.82
N HIS A 465 -3.58 -28.97 -40.67
CA HIS A 465 -2.93 -28.92 -39.37
C HIS A 465 -1.80 -29.93 -39.17
N ALA A 466 -0.78 -29.53 -38.42
CA ALA A 466 0.09 -30.46 -37.69
C ALA A 466 0.35 -29.95 -36.27
N TYR A 467 -0.04 -30.77 -35.28
CA TYR A 467 0.23 -30.56 -33.86
C TYR A 467 1.62 -31.10 -33.48
N PHE A 468 2.18 -30.48 -32.44
CA PHE A 468 3.25 -30.90 -31.53
C PHE A 468 3.70 -32.38 -31.53
N GLU A 469 5.03 -32.64 -31.60
CA GLU A 469 5.68 -33.55 -30.63
C GLU A 469 7.21 -33.35 -30.49
N SER A 470 7.77 -33.97 -29.44
CA SER A 470 9.14 -33.76 -28.93
C SER A 470 10.11 -34.86 -29.34
N GLY A 471 11.38 -34.50 -29.56
CA GLY A 471 12.51 -35.44 -29.46
C GLY A 471 12.84 -36.25 -30.71
N GLY A 472 13.53 -35.62 -31.67
CA GLY A 472 14.17 -36.31 -32.80
C GLY A 472 15.30 -35.47 -33.39
N LYS A 473 16.42 -36.09 -33.79
CA LYS A 473 17.50 -35.41 -34.51
C LYS A 473 17.02 -35.09 -35.92
N ALA A 474 16.67 -33.84 -36.18
CA ALA A 474 16.21 -33.40 -37.49
C ALA A 474 17.39 -33.05 -38.41
N GLU A 475 17.52 -33.77 -39.52
CA GLU A 475 18.23 -33.26 -40.69
C GLU A 475 17.44 -32.06 -41.25
N VAL A 476 18.13 -30.94 -41.47
CA VAL A 476 17.48 -29.65 -41.67
C VAL A 476 17.08 -29.46 -43.13
N HIS A 477 15.93 -30.02 -43.51
CA HIS A 477 15.24 -29.61 -44.73
C HIS A 477 14.67 -28.20 -44.55
N HIS A 478 15.44 -27.18 -44.98
CA HIS A 478 15.02 -25.79 -45.00
C HIS A 478 13.97 -25.52 -46.08
N ASN A 479 12.75 -26.02 -45.89
CA ASN A 479 11.58 -25.42 -46.52
C ASN A 479 11.41 -24.01 -45.95
N ALA A 480 11.43 -23.01 -46.82
CA ALA A 480 11.51 -21.60 -46.44
C ALA A 480 10.27 -21.13 -45.68
N LEU A 481 10.35 -21.11 -44.36
CA LEU A 481 9.40 -20.36 -43.53
C LEU A 481 9.52 -18.87 -43.89
N ALA A 482 8.39 -18.20 -44.14
CA ALA A 482 8.31 -16.84 -44.69
C ALA A 482 8.84 -15.69 -43.78
N LEU A 483 9.62 -16.01 -42.74
CA LEU A 483 10.14 -15.09 -41.72
C LEU A 483 11.60 -15.40 -41.34
N GLN A 484 12.47 -15.62 -42.33
CA GLN A 484 13.92 -15.77 -42.12
C GLN A 484 14.70 -14.48 -42.45
N THR A 485 15.79 -14.24 -41.70
CA THR A 485 16.68 -13.07 -41.87
C THR A 485 17.80 -13.31 -42.89
N SER A 486 17.92 -14.52 -43.42
CA SER A 486 18.93 -14.91 -44.42
C SER A 486 18.35 -14.80 -45.83
N THR A 487 19.08 -14.10 -46.71
CA THR A 487 18.89 -14.17 -48.15
C THR A 487 19.58 -15.44 -48.67
N TRP A 488 18.89 -16.18 -49.54
CA TRP A 488 19.35 -17.45 -50.10
C TRP A 488 19.57 -17.30 -51.62
N MET A 489 20.65 -17.90 -52.12
CA MET A 489 20.95 -18.00 -53.56
C MET A 489 20.06 -19.09 -54.19
N HIS A 490 19.94 -19.07 -55.52
CA HIS A 490 19.10 -20.03 -56.26
C HIS A 490 19.57 -21.49 -56.17
N ASP A 491 20.79 -21.73 -55.69
CA ASP A 491 21.39 -23.04 -55.40
C ASP A 491 21.12 -23.55 -53.97
N GLY A 492 20.47 -22.74 -53.11
CA GLY A 492 20.25 -23.05 -51.70
C GLY A 492 21.36 -22.63 -50.74
N GLY A 493 22.41 -21.95 -51.22
CA GLY A 493 23.46 -21.36 -50.38
C GLY A 493 23.05 -20.02 -49.75
N PRO A 494 23.65 -19.60 -48.62
CA PRO A 494 23.46 -18.26 -48.07
C PRO A 494 24.15 -17.20 -48.96
N VAL A 495 23.45 -16.11 -49.29
CA VAL A 495 24.03 -15.02 -50.10
C VAL A 495 25.17 -14.33 -49.33
N PRO A 496 26.32 -14.03 -49.97
CA PRO A 496 27.38 -13.23 -49.34
C PRO A 496 26.87 -11.84 -48.90
N LYS A 497 27.36 -11.33 -47.75
CA LYS A 497 26.94 -10.01 -47.21
C LYS A 497 27.09 -8.86 -48.20
N TRP A 498 28.13 -8.90 -49.04
CA TRP A 498 28.39 -7.89 -50.06
C TRP A 498 27.38 -7.93 -51.21
N SER A 499 26.81 -9.11 -51.51
CA SER A 499 25.85 -9.32 -52.60
C SER A 499 24.38 -9.17 -52.21
N HIS A 500 24.08 -8.82 -50.96
CA HIS A 500 22.69 -8.65 -50.48
C HIS A 500 21.90 -7.56 -51.23
N LEU A 501 22.60 -6.57 -51.81
CA LEU A 501 21.98 -5.44 -52.50
C LEU A 501 22.14 -5.50 -54.04
N ASP A 502 22.76 -6.54 -54.60
CA ASP A 502 23.11 -6.57 -56.03
C ASP A 502 21.90 -6.38 -56.95
N GLN A 503 20.77 -7.04 -56.65
CA GLN A 503 19.51 -6.88 -57.38
C GLN A 503 18.91 -5.46 -57.24
N PHE A 504 19.05 -4.84 -56.07
CA PHE A 504 18.62 -3.44 -55.86
C PHE A 504 19.52 -2.46 -56.62
N LEU A 505 20.84 -2.69 -56.62
CA LEU A 505 21.80 -1.88 -57.35
C LEU A 505 21.65 -2.03 -58.87
N GLN A 506 21.33 -3.22 -59.39
CA GLN A 506 20.95 -3.42 -60.79
C GLN A 506 19.73 -2.57 -61.16
N LYS A 507 18.66 -2.63 -60.36
CA LYS A 507 17.45 -1.81 -60.57
C LYS A 507 17.76 -0.31 -60.51
N TYR A 508 18.55 0.12 -59.53
CA TYR A 508 19.00 1.51 -59.39
C TYR A 508 19.82 1.98 -60.61
N ASN A 509 20.76 1.16 -61.08
CA ASN A 509 21.59 1.45 -62.24
C ASN A 509 20.76 1.54 -63.52
N LYS A 510 19.73 0.68 -63.69
CA LYS A 510 18.79 0.79 -64.80
C LYS A 510 18.06 2.13 -64.79
N VAL A 511 17.44 2.50 -63.67
CA VAL A 511 16.75 3.81 -63.52
C VAL A 511 17.71 4.99 -63.72
N LEU A 512 18.97 4.85 -63.32
CA LEU A 512 20.01 5.86 -63.56
C LEU A 512 20.36 6.00 -65.06
N LEU A 513 20.46 4.89 -65.80
CA LEU A 513 20.67 4.90 -67.25
C LEU A 513 19.45 5.51 -67.97
N ASP A 514 18.24 5.12 -67.59
CA ASP A 514 16.99 5.68 -68.14
C ASP A 514 16.92 7.21 -67.90
N LYS A 515 17.30 7.67 -66.70
CA LYS A 515 17.42 9.10 -66.37
C LYS A 515 18.46 9.82 -67.24
N LEU A 516 19.64 9.22 -67.45
CA LEU A 516 20.70 9.81 -68.27
C LEU A 516 20.32 9.85 -69.76
N ALA A 517 19.60 8.85 -70.26
CA ALA A 517 19.03 8.85 -71.60
C ALA A 517 18.03 10.00 -71.77
N ILE A 518 17.08 10.16 -70.83
CA ILE A 518 16.13 11.29 -70.83
C ILE A 518 16.85 12.64 -70.74
N GLU A 519 17.90 12.78 -69.91
CA GLU A 519 18.70 14.02 -69.87
C GLU A 519 19.47 14.29 -71.17
N SER A 520 19.89 13.25 -71.89
CA SER A 520 20.56 13.37 -73.19
C SER A 520 19.58 13.77 -74.29
N GLU A 521 18.42 13.11 -74.37
CA GLU A 521 17.35 13.49 -75.31
C GLU A 521 16.86 14.91 -75.04
N ARG A 522 16.67 15.29 -73.76
CA ARG A 522 16.25 16.65 -73.41
C ARG A 522 17.28 17.70 -73.86
N LYS A 523 18.58 17.41 -73.72
CA LYS A 523 19.66 18.29 -74.24
C LYS A 523 19.69 18.33 -75.77
N GLY A 524 19.44 17.21 -76.44
CA GLY A 524 19.30 17.14 -77.89
C GLY A 524 18.15 18.00 -78.38
N LEU A 525 16.96 17.85 -77.80
CA LEU A 525 15.77 18.65 -78.09
C LEU A 525 15.97 20.14 -77.72
N GLU A 526 16.69 20.46 -76.65
CA GLU A 526 17.10 21.84 -76.33
C GLU A 526 18.01 22.40 -77.43
N GLN A 527 19.00 21.64 -77.91
CA GLN A 527 19.90 22.05 -78.99
C GLN A 527 19.15 22.22 -80.32
N GLU A 528 18.38 21.22 -80.76
CA GLU A 528 17.53 21.30 -81.96
C GLU A 528 16.57 22.50 -81.90
N ASN A 529 15.98 22.78 -80.73
CA ASN A 529 15.13 23.96 -80.55
C ASN A 529 15.93 25.26 -80.67
N THR A 530 17.16 25.34 -80.13
CA THR A 530 18.03 26.51 -80.36
C THR A 530 18.50 26.65 -81.81
N GLU A 531 18.75 25.55 -82.52
CA GLU A 531 19.11 25.55 -83.94
C GLU A 531 17.92 25.96 -84.81
N LEU A 532 16.72 25.42 -84.55
CA LEU A 532 15.48 25.84 -85.21
C LEU A 532 15.19 27.32 -84.95
N GLN A 533 15.38 27.82 -83.72
CA GLN A 533 15.29 29.25 -83.42
C GLN A 533 16.33 30.08 -84.18
N ALA A 534 17.56 29.57 -84.35
CA ALA A 534 18.61 30.24 -85.12
C ALA A 534 18.33 30.25 -86.63
N ILE A 535 17.84 29.15 -87.21
CA ILE A 535 17.42 29.04 -88.61
C ILE A 535 16.22 29.95 -88.88
N LEU A 536 15.24 29.95 -87.96
CA LEU A 536 14.04 30.78 -88.07
C LEU A 536 14.38 32.28 -87.92
N LYS A 537 15.38 32.62 -87.10
CA LYS A 537 15.99 33.95 -87.07
C LYS A 537 16.72 34.29 -88.38
N GLN A 538 17.53 33.39 -88.93
CA GLN A 538 18.20 33.58 -90.21
C GLN A 538 17.20 33.76 -91.37
N TYR A 539 16.07 33.05 -91.34
CA TYR A 539 14.99 33.22 -92.30
C TYR A 539 14.33 34.60 -92.17
N PHE A 540 14.05 35.07 -90.94
CA PHE A 540 13.56 36.44 -90.72
C PHE A 540 14.56 37.50 -91.17
N ASP A 541 15.85 37.33 -90.89
CA ASP A 541 16.92 38.23 -91.34
C ASP A 541 17.14 38.18 -92.88
N GLY A 542 16.77 37.08 -93.54
CA GLY A 542 16.78 36.96 -95.00
C GLY A 542 15.57 37.56 -95.72
N VAL A 543 14.44 37.68 -95.02
CA VAL A 543 13.16 38.21 -95.56
C VAL A 543 12.92 39.68 -95.16
N SER A 544 13.49 40.13 -94.04
CA SER A 544 13.33 41.50 -93.50
C SER A 544 14.65 42.28 -93.55
N VAL A 545 14.61 43.51 -94.08
CA VAL A 545 15.77 44.40 -94.12
C VAL A 545 16.02 45.00 -92.73
N ASN A 546 16.78 44.27 -91.91
CA ASN A 546 17.24 44.72 -90.58
C ASN A 546 18.62 45.40 -90.67
N ASP A 547 18.90 46.34 -89.78
CA ASP A 547 20.20 47.06 -89.72
C ASP A 547 21.39 46.09 -89.50
N SER A 548 21.17 45.03 -88.72
CA SER A 548 22.13 43.92 -88.53
C SER A 548 22.51 43.21 -89.84
N VAL A 549 21.58 43.13 -90.79
CA VAL A 549 21.75 42.47 -92.09
C VAL A 549 22.50 43.36 -93.07
N MET A 550 22.45 44.69 -92.88
CA MET A 550 23.19 45.67 -93.68
C MET A 550 24.67 45.80 -93.28
N GLN A 551 25.02 45.38 -92.06
CA GLN A 551 26.40 45.40 -91.54
C GLN A 551 27.17 44.10 -91.83
N ALA A 552 26.47 42.99 -92.06
CA ALA A 552 27.07 41.71 -92.46
C ALA A 552 27.21 41.61 -93.99
N SER A 553 28.06 40.68 -94.46
CA SER A 553 28.19 40.42 -95.91
C SER A 553 26.89 39.82 -96.45
N ASN A 554 26.17 40.60 -97.26
CA ASN A 554 24.82 40.31 -97.71
C ASN A 554 24.71 40.29 -99.25
N PRO A 555 23.71 39.61 -99.83
CA PRO A 555 23.48 39.64 -101.28
C PRO A 555 22.80 40.94 -101.76
N LEU A 556 22.39 41.82 -100.84
CA LEU A 556 21.64 43.05 -101.12
C LEU A 556 22.53 44.25 -101.48
N LEU A 557 23.83 44.24 -101.11
CA LEU A 557 24.72 45.38 -101.35
C LEU A 557 26.14 44.91 -101.74
N ILE A 558 26.39 44.82 -103.05
CA ILE A 558 27.64 44.28 -103.61
C ILE A 558 28.69 45.39 -103.78
N VAL A 559 29.79 45.31 -103.05
CA VAL A 559 30.94 46.23 -103.16
C VAL A 559 32.20 45.47 -103.63
N ASN A 560 32.91 46.03 -104.62
CA ASN A 560 34.19 45.50 -105.15
C ASN A 560 34.18 44.05 -105.68
N GLY A 561 33.18 43.70 -106.50
CA GLY A 561 33.29 42.62 -107.50
C GLY A 561 33.53 41.19 -107.00
N LYS A 562 33.40 40.94 -105.68
CA LYS A 562 33.60 39.63 -105.06
C LYS A 562 32.33 39.14 -104.40
N VAL A 563 31.37 38.68 -105.20
CA VAL A 563 30.33 37.78 -104.70
C VAL A 563 30.99 36.44 -104.42
N LYS A 564 31.42 36.23 -103.17
CA LYS A 564 31.53 34.87 -102.64
C LYS A 564 30.11 34.37 -102.46
N ALA A 565 29.56 33.73 -103.50
CA ALA A 565 28.35 32.95 -103.36
C ALA A 565 28.58 31.94 -102.22
N PRO A 566 27.74 31.90 -101.17
CA PRO A 566 27.75 30.76 -100.27
C PRO A 566 27.49 29.50 -101.13
N PRO A 567 28.17 28.38 -100.87
CA PRO A 567 28.03 27.20 -101.70
C PRO A 567 26.57 26.76 -101.70
N GLN A 568 25.95 26.72 -102.88
CA GLN A 568 24.74 25.94 -103.07
C GLN A 568 25.10 24.49 -102.79
N THR A 569 24.76 24.01 -101.60
CA THR A 569 24.85 22.59 -101.28
C THR A 569 23.77 21.90 -102.10
N THR A 570 24.15 21.35 -103.25
CA THR A 570 23.26 20.49 -104.02
C THR A 570 22.92 19.28 -103.17
N LEU A 571 21.68 19.23 -102.69
CA LEU A 571 21.02 17.97 -102.38
C LEU A 571 21.03 17.15 -103.68
N MET A 572 22.00 16.24 -103.82
CA MET A 572 22.05 15.04 -104.70
C MET A 572 23.51 14.56 -104.91
N ASP A 573 24.25 14.24 -103.83
CA ASP A 573 25.38 13.28 -103.91
C ASP A 573 25.80 12.74 -102.52
N ARG A 574 24.95 11.93 -101.88
CA ARG A 574 25.33 11.10 -100.70
C ARG A 574 24.38 9.96 -100.33
N MET A 575 23.58 9.50 -101.28
CA MET A 575 23.04 8.14 -101.27
C MET A 575 23.90 7.30 -102.23
N GLU A 576 24.09 6.02 -101.91
CA GLU A 576 24.98 5.09 -102.63
C GLU A 576 26.50 5.26 -102.40
N GLN A 577 26.92 5.21 -101.13
CA GLN A 577 28.14 4.47 -100.79
C GLN A 577 27.78 3.29 -99.88
N SER A 578 27.65 2.12 -100.51
CA SER A 578 27.59 0.84 -99.82
C SER A 578 28.92 0.58 -99.10
N THR A 579 28.90 0.47 -97.78
CA THR A 579 30.04 -0.03 -96.99
C THR A 579 30.17 -1.54 -97.16
N VAL A 580 30.68 -1.95 -98.32
CA VAL A 580 31.25 -3.29 -98.50
C VAL A 580 32.54 -3.36 -97.70
N VAL A 581 32.62 -4.30 -96.75
CA VAL A 581 33.85 -4.59 -96.00
C VAL A 581 34.78 -5.40 -96.90
N ASP A 582 35.91 -4.80 -97.29
CA ASP A 582 36.98 -5.54 -97.97
C ASP A 582 37.74 -6.43 -96.96
N ALA A 583 37.87 -7.71 -97.30
CA ALA A 583 38.35 -8.77 -96.42
C ALA A 583 39.84 -8.64 -96.05
N ASN A 584 40.61 -7.77 -96.72
CA ASN A 584 42.03 -7.55 -96.44
C ASN A 584 42.34 -6.43 -95.43
N HIS A 585 41.35 -5.66 -94.95
CA HIS A 585 41.61 -4.59 -93.97
C HIS A 585 41.49 -5.02 -92.49
N MET A 586 41.24 -6.32 -92.23
CA MET A 586 41.10 -6.89 -90.88
C MET A 586 42.42 -7.44 -90.29
N VAL A 587 43.54 -7.34 -91.03
CA VAL A 587 44.85 -7.90 -90.64
C VAL A 587 45.85 -6.83 -90.14
N THR A 588 45.58 -5.54 -90.39
CA THR A 588 46.46 -4.42 -90.01
C THR A 588 46.04 -3.67 -88.74
N THR A 589 44.90 -4.01 -88.14
CA THR A 589 44.40 -3.41 -86.88
C THR A 589 44.26 -4.48 -85.80
N SER A 590 45.34 -4.71 -85.03
CA SER A 590 45.40 -5.70 -83.95
C SER A 590 44.27 -5.56 -82.93
N ARG A 591 43.25 -6.42 -83.06
CA ARG A 591 42.28 -6.76 -82.01
C ARG A 591 42.04 -8.26 -81.97
N VAL A 592 43.01 -8.98 -81.42
CA VAL A 592 42.84 -10.33 -80.89
C VAL A 592 43.32 -10.34 -79.44
N GLY A 593 42.50 -10.90 -78.55
CA GLY A 593 42.90 -11.65 -77.34
C GLY A 593 43.88 -11.03 -76.33
N THR A 594 43.35 -10.76 -75.13
CA THR A 594 43.85 -11.28 -73.83
C THR A 594 45.34 -11.17 -73.46
N SER A 595 45.65 -10.51 -72.33
CA SER A 595 46.30 -11.17 -71.16
C SER A 595 46.67 -10.19 -70.02
N PHE A 596 46.33 -10.58 -68.78
CA PHE A 596 47.09 -10.36 -67.52
C PHE A 596 47.87 -9.04 -67.31
N PHE A 597 47.36 -8.17 -66.42
CA PHE A 597 47.78 -8.15 -65.00
C PHE A 597 46.69 -7.49 -64.12
#